data_AF-A0A9C8GKW0-F1
#
_entry.id   AF-A0A9C8GKW0-F1
#
_cell.length_a   1.000
_cell.length_b   1.000
_cell.length_c   1.000
_cell.angle_alpha   90.00
_cell.angle_beta   90.00
_cell.angle_gamma   90.00
#
_symmetry.space_group_name_H-M   'P 1'
#
loop_
_entity.id
_entity.type
_entity.pdbx_description
1 polymer ?
#
loop_
_entity_poly.entity_id
_entity_poly.type
_entity_poly.pdbx_seq_one_letter_code
_entity_poly.pdbx_strand_id
1 'polypeptide(L)'
;HPRQIVENIVKAHSRNLTRLLAQSYTAEDLYSGEGIFQYEMEVQEVLMSKFERYGILLDDLLIRKIEFDEDYIRAIEQQQIAQETIKTAQYQAEAAEYEKQSQIRLSEAQAEGIRLQAEAEAERQRLLADAEAYGIQARGEALEEYPELVQWEFVRNLQNIQWGILPGDGLTPLIPLPSLEKSQSSTTPPMTPSLPPTLTPASPSTEEGE
;
A
#
# COMPACT_ATOMS: atom_id res chain seq x y z
N HIS A 1 -24.94 70.77 26.41
CA HIS A 1 -25.21 70.10 25.13
C HIS A 1 -24.55 68.70 25.07
N PRO A 2 -24.99 67.72 25.88
CA PRO A 2 -24.37 66.39 25.92
C PRO A 2 -24.67 65.52 24.69
N ARG A 3 -25.86 65.64 24.08
CA ARG A 3 -26.23 64.86 22.87
C ARG A 3 -25.33 65.16 21.66
N GLN A 4 -24.89 66.41 21.49
CA GLN A 4 -24.03 66.79 20.37
C GLN A 4 -22.60 66.24 20.51
N ILE A 5 -22.10 66.12 21.75
CA ILE A 5 -20.80 65.51 22.04
C ILE A 5 -20.82 64.01 21.71
N VAL A 6 -21.88 63.30 22.11
CA VAL A 6 -22.02 61.86 21.82
C VAL A 6 -22.12 61.58 20.32
N GLU A 7 -22.93 62.35 19.58
CA GLU A 7 -23.08 62.15 18.14
C GLU A 7 -21.82 62.56 17.34
N ASN A 8 -21.30 63.77 17.59
CA ASN A 8 -20.26 64.34 16.74
C ASN A 8 -18.84 63.94 17.14
N ILE A 9 -18.59 63.67 18.43
CA ILE A 9 -17.25 63.29 18.91
C ILE A 9 -17.19 61.77 19.00
N VAL A 10 -18.02 61.13 19.81
CA VAL A 10 -17.91 59.68 20.06
C VAL A 10 -18.22 58.87 18.81
N LYS A 11 -19.44 58.97 18.27
CA LYS A 11 -19.84 58.13 17.13
C LYS A 11 -19.04 58.41 15.85
N ALA A 12 -18.73 59.68 15.57
CA ALA A 12 -17.98 60.02 14.37
C ALA A 12 -16.52 59.53 14.44
N HIS A 13 -15.83 59.74 15.56
CA HIS A 13 -14.44 59.31 15.71
C HIS A 13 -14.33 57.79 15.77
N SER A 14 -15.23 57.11 16.50
CA SER A 14 -15.28 55.64 16.52
C SER A 14 -15.43 55.08 15.11
N ARG A 15 -16.47 55.49 14.36
CA ARG A 15 -16.70 54.97 13.01
C ARG A 15 -15.53 55.21 12.07
N ASN A 16 -14.95 56.40 12.12
CA ASN A 16 -13.82 56.74 11.26
C ASN A 16 -12.58 55.91 11.61
N LEU A 17 -12.24 55.78 12.89
CA LEU A 17 -11.07 55.03 13.33
C LEU A 17 -11.21 53.53 13.10
N THR A 18 -12.38 52.96 13.43
CA THR A 18 -12.71 51.57 13.13
C THR A 18 -12.54 51.30 11.63
N ARG A 19 -13.10 52.14 10.75
CA ARG A 19 -12.96 51.96 9.30
C ARG A 19 -11.51 52.09 8.82
N LEU A 20 -10.75 53.03 9.36
CA LEU A 20 -9.36 53.25 8.97
C LEU A 20 -8.48 52.05 9.35
N LEU A 21 -8.62 51.58 10.59
CA LEU A 21 -7.87 50.41 11.07
C LEU A 21 -8.31 49.13 10.35
N ALA A 22 -9.60 48.98 9.99
CA ALA A 22 -10.06 47.80 9.25
C ALA A 22 -9.36 47.62 7.89
N GLN A 23 -8.85 48.70 7.28
CA GLN A 23 -8.16 48.65 5.99
C GLN A 23 -6.73 48.09 6.07
N SER A 24 -6.10 48.12 7.24
CA SER A 24 -4.75 47.56 7.43
C SER A 24 -4.75 46.06 7.73
N TYR A 25 -5.91 45.48 8.03
CA TYR A 25 -6.06 44.05 8.29
C TYR A 25 -6.47 43.30 7.03
N THR A 26 -6.01 42.05 6.90
CA THR A 26 -6.58 41.16 5.89
C THR A 26 -7.94 40.67 6.37
N ALA A 27 -8.83 40.32 5.45
CA ALA A 27 -10.13 39.83 5.89
C ALA A 27 -10.05 38.42 6.50
N GLU A 28 -9.00 37.65 6.20
CA GLU A 28 -8.73 36.39 6.88
C GLU A 28 -8.55 36.65 8.38
N ASP A 29 -7.76 37.67 8.73
CA ASP A 29 -7.57 38.10 10.12
C ASP A 29 -8.91 38.54 10.74
N LEU A 30 -9.69 39.36 10.02
CA LEU A 30 -10.99 39.87 10.47
C LEU A 30 -12.11 38.82 10.46
N TYR A 31 -11.88 37.64 9.89
CA TYR A 31 -12.79 36.49 9.93
C TYR A 31 -12.38 35.49 11.03
N SER A 32 -11.10 35.47 11.40
CA SER A 32 -10.56 34.63 12.46
C SER A 32 -10.87 35.19 13.86
N GLY A 33 -11.12 34.31 14.84
CA GLY A 33 -11.36 34.74 16.23
C GLY A 33 -10.18 35.50 16.84
N GLU A 34 -8.95 35.12 16.52
CA GLU A 34 -7.73 35.76 17.00
C GLU A 34 -7.52 37.15 16.38
N GLY A 35 -7.66 37.27 15.06
CA GLY A 35 -7.47 38.54 14.36
C GLY A 35 -8.56 39.56 14.69
N ILE A 36 -9.81 39.14 14.93
CA ILE A 36 -10.88 40.02 15.44
C ILE A 36 -10.50 40.58 16.82
N PHE A 37 -9.98 39.73 17.73
CA PHE A 37 -9.59 40.18 19.06
C PHE A 37 -8.44 41.21 19.01
N GLN A 38 -7.44 40.97 18.17
CA GLN A 38 -6.34 41.91 17.96
C GLN A 38 -6.83 43.25 17.40
N TYR A 39 -7.71 43.20 16.40
CA TYR A 39 -8.34 44.39 15.83
C TYR A 39 -9.18 45.16 16.85
N GLU A 40 -9.97 44.46 17.68
CA GLU A 40 -10.78 45.06 18.75
C GLU A 40 -9.90 45.81 19.77
N MET A 41 -8.82 45.16 20.23
CA MET A 41 -7.85 45.77 21.16
C MET A 41 -7.19 47.02 20.57
N GLU A 42 -6.72 46.96 19.32
CA GLU A 42 -6.06 48.10 18.68
C GLU A 42 -7.03 49.28 18.52
N VAL A 43 -8.27 49.01 18.08
CA VAL A 43 -9.32 50.02 17.97
C VAL A 43 -9.63 50.64 19.33
N GLN A 44 -9.73 49.83 20.39
CA GLN A 44 -9.99 50.29 21.74
C GLN A 44 -8.87 51.19 22.27
N GLU A 45 -7.61 50.80 22.12
CA GLU A 45 -6.45 51.57 22.58
C GLU A 45 -6.38 52.96 21.92
N VAL A 46 -6.55 52.99 20.59
CA VAL A 46 -6.52 54.24 19.82
C VAL A 46 -7.70 55.15 20.21
N LEU A 47 -8.89 54.58 20.44
CA LEU A 47 -10.06 55.34 20.86
C LEU A 47 -9.95 55.87 22.30
N MET A 48 -9.43 55.08 23.23
CA MET A 48 -9.15 55.52 24.61
C MET A 48 -8.27 56.78 24.60
N SER A 49 -7.12 56.74 23.92
CA SER A 49 -6.20 57.88 23.82
C SER A 49 -6.84 59.11 23.16
N LYS A 50 -7.76 58.91 22.20
CA LYS A 50 -8.48 60.01 21.54
C LYS A 50 -9.56 60.62 22.45
N PHE A 51 -10.27 59.81 23.22
CA PHE A 51 -11.38 60.23 24.08
C PHE A 51 -10.94 60.87 25.40
N GLU A 52 -9.78 60.48 25.94
CA GLU A 52 -9.16 61.15 27.09
C GLU A 52 -8.99 62.66 26.87
N ARG A 53 -8.63 63.08 25.66
CA ARG A 53 -8.49 64.51 25.30
C ARG A 53 -9.79 65.30 25.42
N TYR A 54 -10.92 64.64 25.36
CA TYR A 54 -12.25 65.24 25.51
C TYR A 54 -12.83 65.02 26.92
N GLY A 55 -12.07 64.42 27.84
CA GLY A 55 -12.51 64.06 29.19
C GLY A 55 -13.52 62.91 29.21
N ILE A 56 -13.50 62.03 28.20
CA ILE A 56 -14.39 60.89 28.07
C ILE A 56 -13.60 59.61 28.39
N LEU A 57 -14.11 58.80 29.32
CA LEU A 57 -13.57 57.48 29.65
C LEU A 57 -14.30 56.42 28.82
N LEU A 58 -13.53 55.57 28.14
CA LEU A 58 -14.05 54.41 27.42
C LEU A 58 -13.81 53.17 28.27
N ASP A 59 -14.88 52.52 28.74
CA ASP A 59 -14.77 51.30 29.56
C ASP A 59 -14.45 50.08 28.70
N ASP A 60 -15.24 49.84 27.65
CA ASP A 60 -15.12 48.66 26.80
C ASP A 60 -15.63 48.92 25.38
N LEU A 61 -15.08 48.21 24.40
CA LEU A 61 -15.48 48.25 23.00
C LEU A 61 -15.59 46.83 22.47
N LEU A 62 -16.81 46.44 22.06
CA LEU A 62 -17.06 45.12 21.48
C LEU A 62 -17.53 45.23 20.03
N ILE A 63 -16.93 44.43 19.16
CA ILE A 63 -17.32 44.31 17.77
C ILE A 63 -18.40 43.24 17.64
N ARG A 64 -19.61 43.66 17.27
CA ARG A 64 -20.78 42.75 17.20
C ARG A 64 -20.83 41.92 15.92
N LYS A 65 -20.53 42.55 14.78
CA LYS A 65 -20.64 41.91 13.46
C LYS A 65 -19.74 42.63 12.47
N ILE A 66 -19.02 41.84 11.68
CA ILE A 66 -18.28 42.30 10.50
C ILE A 66 -19.04 41.74 9.29
N GLU A 67 -19.36 42.60 8.34
CA GLU A 67 -20.04 42.23 7.10
C GLU A 67 -19.05 42.40 5.95
N PHE A 68 -18.86 41.34 5.19
CA PHE A 68 -18.05 41.32 3.98
C PHE A 68 -18.95 41.30 2.75
N ASP A 69 -18.50 41.89 1.66
CA ASP A 69 -19.21 41.85 0.39
C ASP A 69 -19.19 40.42 -0.19
N GLU A 70 -20.27 40.04 -0.88
CA GLU A 70 -20.45 38.69 -1.43
C GLU A 70 -19.34 38.31 -2.44
N ASP A 71 -18.89 39.27 -3.25
CA ASP A 71 -17.77 39.08 -4.19
C ASP A 71 -16.48 38.65 -3.48
N TYR A 72 -16.26 39.20 -2.29
CA TYR A 72 -15.07 38.95 -1.49
C TYR A 72 -15.11 37.56 -0.83
N ILE A 73 -16.27 37.19 -0.27
CA ILE A 73 -16.50 35.83 0.28
C ILE A 73 -16.24 34.78 -0.81
N ARG A 74 -16.80 34.98 -2.01
CA ARG A 74 -16.60 34.08 -3.15
C ARG A 74 -15.13 33.96 -3.55
N ALA A 75 -14.36 35.05 -3.53
CA ALA A 75 -12.95 35.02 -3.86
C ALA A 75 -12.13 34.20 -2.85
N ILE A 76 -12.43 34.34 -1.55
CA ILE A 76 -11.79 33.51 -0.49
C ILE A 76 -12.15 32.03 -0.68
N GLU A 77 -13.42 31.71 -0.88
CA GLU A 77 -13.85 30.32 -1.10
C GLU A 77 -13.14 29.70 -2.30
N GLN A 78 -13.02 30.45 -3.41
CA GLN A 78 -12.27 30.01 -4.59
C GLN A 78 -10.80 29.79 -4.28
N GLN A 79 -10.17 30.66 -3.49
CA GLN A 79 -8.79 30.50 -3.06
C GLN A 79 -8.62 29.25 -2.19
N GLN A 80 -9.53 29.00 -1.24
CA GLN A 80 -9.51 27.79 -0.42
C GLN A 80 -9.68 26.52 -1.26
N ILE A 81 -10.62 26.53 -2.21
CA ILE A 81 -10.81 25.41 -3.17
C ILE A 81 -9.54 25.19 -4.00
N ALA A 82 -8.90 26.25 -4.48
CA ALA A 82 -7.66 26.15 -5.25
C ALA A 82 -6.51 25.58 -4.41
N GLN A 83 -6.35 26.03 -3.16
CA GLN A 83 -5.35 25.51 -2.23
C GLN A 83 -5.59 24.03 -1.91
N GLU A 84 -6.83 23.64 -1.64
CA GLU A 84 -7.19 22.24 -1.39
C GLU A 84 -6.96 21.37 -2.63
N THR A 85 -7.23 21.91 -3.82
CA THR A 85 -6.96 21.23 -5.10
C THR A 85 -5.46 21.01 -5.29
N ILE A 86 -4.62 22.00 -4.98
CA ILE A 86 -3.15 21.86 -5.03
C ILE A 86 -2.69 20.78 -4.04
N LYS A 87 -3.17 20.83 -2.80
CA LYS A 87 -2.82 19.86 -1.77
C LYS A 87 -3.24 18.43 -2.17
N THR A 88 -4.43 18.28 -2.72
CA THR A 88 -4.93 17.02 -3.24
C THR A 88 -4.07 16.50 -4.39
N ALA A 89 -3.70 17.37 -5.34
CA ALA A 89 -2.83 17.00 -6.46
C ALA A 89 -1.43 16.57 -5.97
N GLN A 90 -0.89 17.22 -4.94
CA GLN A 90 0.37 16.82 -4.31
C GLN A 90 0.28 15.42 -3.71
N TYR A 91 -0.77 15.12 -2.93
CA TYR A 91 -0.95 13.77 -2.38
C TYR A 91 -1.15 12.70 -3.45
N GLN A 92 -1.85 13.02 -4.55
CA GLN A 92 -2.01 12.10 -5.67
C GLN A 92 -0.67 11.82 -6.37
N ALA A 93 0.16 12.85 -6.57
CA ALA A 93 1.49 12.68 -7.14
C ALA A 93 2.39 11.82 -6.25
N GLU A 94 2.39 12.08 -4.94
CA GLU A 94 3.13 11.30 -3.95
C GLU A 94 2.66 9.83 -3.91
N ALA A 95 1.34 9.58 -3.92
CA ALA A 95 0.79 8.24 -4.00
C ALA A 95 1.24 7.49 -5.26
N ALA A 96 1.24 8.18 -6.42
CA ALA A 96 1.71 7.60 -7.68
C ALA A 96 3.21 7.28 -7.65
N GLU A 97 4.03 8.11 -7.01
CA GLU A 97 5.46 7.83 -6.81
C GLU A 97 5.67 6.58 -5.93
N TYR A 98 4.93 6.46 -4.83
CA TYR A 98 4.98 5.27 -3.97
C TYR A 98 4.55 4.01 -4.70
N GLU A 99 3.49 4.08 -5.50
CA GLU A 99 3.02 2.95 -6.30
C GLU A 99 4.09 2.52 -7.32
N LYS A 100 4.68 3.48 -8.04
CA LYS A 100 5.78 3.21 -8.98
C LYS A 100 6.96 2.53 -8.28
N GLN A 101 7.38 3.05 -7.12
CA GLN A 101 8.47 2.44 -6.35
C GLN A 101 8.11 1.03 -5.87
N SER A 102 6.87 0.82 -5.44
CA SER A 102 6.37 -0.50 -5.04
C SER A 102 6.43 -1.51 -6.20
N GLN A 103 6.00 -1.11 -7.40
CA GLN A 103 6.06 -1.95 -8.60
C GLN A 103 7.50 -2.29 -9.01
N ILE A 104 8.42 -1.33 -8.92
CA ILE A 104 9.85 -1.58 -9.17
C ILE A 104 10.39 -2.60 -8.17
N ARG A 105 10.18 -2.38 -6.86
CA ARG A 105 10.62 -3.31 -5.82
C ARG A 105 10.02 -4.71 -5.98
N LEU A 106 8.74 -4.81 -6.36
CA LEU A 106 8.10 -6.09 -6.62
C LEU A 106 8.76 -6.81 -7.81
N SER A 107 9.02 -6.07 -8.89
CA SER A 107 9.67 -6.62 -10.09
C SER A 107 11.11 -7.07 -9.80
N GLU A 108 11.86 -6.27 -9.03
CA GLU A 108 13.21 -6.62 -8.57
C GLU A 108 13.18 -7.87 -7.68
N ALA A 109 12.26 -7.95 -6.73
CA ALA A 109 12.10 -9.11 -5.86
C ALA A 109 11.74 -10.37 -6.65
N GLN A 110 10.88 -10.26 -7.66
CA GLN A 110 10.53 -11.37 -8.56
C GLN A 110 11.74 -11.82 -9.39
N ALA A 111 12.49 -10.87 -9.98
CA ALA A 111 13.68 -11.17 -10.75
C ALA A 111 14.75 -11.87 -9.91
N GLU A 112 14.97 -11.39 -8.69
CA GLU A 112 15.91 -12.00 -7.75
C GLU A 112 15.46 -13.39 -7.30
N GLY A 113 14.15 -13.58 -7.06
CA GLY A 113 13.58 -14.89 -6.77
C GLY A 113 13.81 -15.91 -7.88
N ILE A 114 13.60 -15.51 -9.14
CA ILE A 114 13.86 -16.36 -10.32
C ILE A 114 15.36 -16.69 -10.41
N ARG A 115 16.24 -15.70 -10.21
CA ARG A 115 17.70 -15.88 -10.23
C ARG A 115 18.13 -16.91 -9.19
N LEU A 116 17.66 -16.75 -7.95
CA LEU A 116 17.98 -17.64 -6.84
C LEU A 116 17.45 -19.06 -7.09
N GLN A 117 16.23 -19.18 -7.64
CA GLN A 117 15.68 -20.49 -7.99
C GLN A 117 16.47 -21.18 -9.10
N ALA A 118 16.88 -20.44 -10.13
CA ALA A 118 17.71 -20.99 -11.21
C ALA A 118 19.10 -21.41 -10.70
N GLU A 119 19.69 -20.63 -9.80
CA GLU A 119 20.97 -20.96 -9.15
C GLU A 119 20.85 -22.24 -8.29
N ALA A 120 19.81 -22.33 -7.46
CA ALA A 120 19.55 -23.51 -6.64
C ALA A 120 19.29 -24.77 -7.49
N GLU A 121 18.56 -24.64 -8.60
CA GLU A 121 18.29 -25.73 -9.53
C GLU A 121 19.58 -26.19 -10.25
N ALA A 122 20.42 -25.24 -10.68
CA ALA A 122 21.71 -25.56 -11.29
C ALA A 122 22.65 -26.27 -10.30
N GLU A 123 22.70 -25.82 -9.04
CA GLU A 123 23.48 -26.47 -7.99
C GLU A 123 22.96 -27.89 -7.71
N ARG A 124 21.63 -28.05 -7.60
CA ARG A 124 20.99 -29.35 -7.44
C ARG A 124 21.36 -30.31 -8.57
N GLN A 125 21.32 -29.85 -9.82
CA GLN A 125 21.69 -30.67 -10.99
C GLN A 125 23.16 -31.07 -10.97
N ARG A 126 24.08 -30.17 -10.60
CA ARG A 126 25.50 -30.51 -10.44
C ARG A 126 25.70 -31.58 -9.39
N LEU A 127 25.10 -31.42 -8.21
CA LEU A 127 25.23 -32.40 -7.13
C LEU A 127 24.71 -33.77 -7.54
N LEU A 128 23.60 -33.83 -8.28
CA LEU A 128 23.07 -35.09 -8.81
C LEU A 128 24.00 -35.73 -9.85
N ALA A 129 24.57 -34.94 -10.76
CA ALA A 129 25.53 -35.42 -11.75
C ALA A 129 26.80 -35.97 -11.08
N ASP A 130 27.33 -35.27 -10.07
CA ASP A 130 28.49 -35.71 -9.30
C ASP A 130 28.19 -37.03 -8.53
N ALA A 131 26.99 -37.14 -7.95
CA ALA A 131 26.55 -38.36 -7.28
C ALA A 131 26.39 -39.55 -8.24
N GLU A 132 25.85 -39.31 -9.45
CA GLU A 132 25.71 -40.34 -10.49
C GLU A 132 27.08 -40.79 -11.01
N ALA A 133 28.00 -39.86 -11.27
CA ALA A 133 29.35 -40.16 -11.68
C ALA A 133 30.10 -41.00 -10.63
N TYR A 134 29.98 -40.65 -9.35
CA TYR A 134 30.53 -41.45 -8.25
C TYR A 134 29.93 -42.86 -8.20
N GLY A 135 28.60 -42.99 -8.39
CA GLY A 135 27.93 -44.28 -8.43
C GLY A 135 28.37 -45.17 -9.59
N ILE A 136 28.58 -44.59 -10.78
CA ILE A 136 29.09 -45.30 -11.95
C ILE A 136 30.54 -45.75 -11.71
N GLN A 137 31.39 -44.87 -11.18
CA GLN A 137 32.77 -45.21 -10.87
C GLN A 137 32.86 -46.34 -9.83
N ALA A 138 32.15 -46.22 -8.71
CA ALA A 138 32.13 -47.25 -7.68
C ALA A 138 31.62 -48.60 -8.22
N ARG A 139 30.64 -48.57 -9.13
CA ARG A 139 30.18 -49.78 -9.82
C ARG A 139 31.25 -50.33 -10.77
N GLY A 140 31.93 -49.48 -11.53
CA GLY A 140 33.04 -49.87 -12.40
C GLY A 140 34.16 -50.57 -11.62
N GLU A 141 34.59 -49.99 -10.51
CA GLU A 141 35.60 -50.57 -9.62
C GLU A 141 35.17 -51.94 -9.07
N ALA A 142 33.92 -52.07 -8.61
CA ALA A 142 33.38 -53.34 -8.13
C ALA A 142 33.32 -54.43 -9.22
N LEU A 143 33.07 -54.05 -10.48
CA LEU A 143 33.04 -54.96 -11.62
C LEU A 143 34.43 -55.45 -12.04
N GLU A 144 35.46 -54.62 -11.89
CA GLU A 144 36.85 -55.01 -12.10
C GLU A 144 37.33 -55.99 -11.04
N GLU A 145 36.95 -55.78 -9.78
CA GLU A 145 37.36 -56.64 -8.66
C GLU A 145 36.62 -57.99 -8.63
N TYR A 146 35.37 -58.03 -9.08
CA TYR A 146 34.53 -59.23 -9.07
C TYR A 146 33.85 -59.49 -10.42
N PRO A 147 34.56 -59.99 -11.44
CA PRO A 147 34.00 -60.19 -12.79
C PRO A 147 32.87 -61.24 -12.85
N GLU A 148 32.80 -62.15 -11.87
CA GLU A 148 31.72 -63.15 -11.74
C GLU A 148 30.36 -62.52 -11.33
N LEU A 149 30.35 -61.29 -10.78
CA LEU A 149 29.10 -60.62 -10.35
C LEU A 149 28.16 -60.32 -11.54
N VAL A 150 28.73 -60.01 -12.70
CA VAL A 150 27.96 -59.75 -13.93
C VAL A 150 27.16 -60.99 -14.36
N GLN A 151 27.78 -62.16 -14.27
CA GLN A 151 27.13 -63.42 -14.61
C GLN A 151 25.97 -63.71 -13.65
N TRP A 152 26.14 -63.39 -12.37
CA TRP A 152 25.11 -63.59 -11.35
C TRP A 152 23.92 -62.62 -11.51
N GLU A 153 24.15 -61.32 -11.76
CA GLU A 153 23.06 -60.36 -12.03
C GLU A 153 22.29 -60.70 -13.32
N PHE A 154 22.99 -61.14 -14.36
CA PHE A 154 22.37 -61.56 -15.61
C PHE A 154 21.45 -62.77 -15.40
N VAL A 155 21.92 -63.82 -14.72
CA VAL A 155 21.10 -65.01 -14.42
C VAL A 155 19.87 -64.65 -13.56
N ARG A 156 20.01 -63.72 -12.61
CA ARG A 156 18.88 -63.23 -11.80
C ARG A 156 17.87 -62.43 -12.62
N ASN A 157 18.32 -61.56 -13.52
CA ASN A 157 17.41 -60.78 -14.37
C ASN A 157 16.64 -61.68 -15.36
N LEU A 158 17.27 -62.77 -15.84
CA LEU A 158 16.61 -63.77 -16.67
C LEU A 158 15.46 -64.50 -15.94
N GLN A 159 15.49 -64.61 -14.61
CA GLN A 159 14.40 -65.23 -13.84
C GLN A 159 13.12 -64.37 -13.83
N ASN A 160 13.24 -63.05 -14.07
CA ASN A 160 12.11 -62.12 -14.14
C ASN A 160 11.50 -61.98 -15.55
N ILE A 161 11.99 -62.75 -16.53
CA ILE A 161 11.41 -62.75 -17.87
C ILE A 161 10.12 -63.57 -17.85
N GLN A 162 8.98 -62.91 -18.12
CA GLN A 162 7.70 -63.57 -18.23
C GLN A 162 7.56 -64.21 -19.61
N TRP A 163 7.63 -65.55 -19.65
CA TRP A 163 7.53 -66.34 -20.88
C TRP A 163 6.08 -66.34 -21.40
N GLY A 164 5.86 -65.77 -22.59
CA GLY A 164 4.59 -65.85 -23.32
C GLY A 164 4.68 -66.83 -24.49
N ILE A 165 3.69 -67.72 -24.64
CA ILE A 165 3.62 -68.67 -25.77
C ILE A 165 2.74 -68.04 -26.86
N LEU A 166 3.29 -67.77 -28.05
CA LEU A 166 2.50 -67.47 -29.26
C LEU A 166 2.41 -68.74 -30.14
N PRO A 167 1.23 -69.09 -30.69
CA PRO A 167 1.07 -70.25 -31.56
C PRO A 167 1.60 -69.93 -32.97
N GLY A 168 2.86 -70.27 -33.21
CA GLY A 168 3.53 -70.12 -34.50
C GLY A 168 5.01 -70.49 -34.35
N ASP A 169 5.31 -71.73 -34.72
CA ASP A 169 6.58 -72.47 -34.79
C ASP A 169 7.91 -71.65 -34.80
N GLY A 170 8.25 -71.00 -33.68
CA GLY A 170 9.52 -70.31 -33.50
C GLY A 170 9.64 -69.66 -32.12
N LEU A 171 10.49 -70.22 -31.24
CA LEU A 171 10.82 -69.67 -29.92
C LEU A 171 11.65 -68.39 -30.09
N THR A 172 10.99 -67.25 -30.26
CA THR A 172 11.65 -65.93 -30.26
C THR A 172 11.51 -65.33 -28.85
N PRO A 173 12.62 -65.04 -28.14
CA PRO A 173 12.53 -64.38 -26.84
C PRO A 173 11.98 -62.96 -27.03
N LEU A 174 10.84 -62.64 -26.41
CA LEU A 174 10.37 -61.26 -26.28
C LEU A 174 11.18 -60.60 -25.15
N ILE A 175 12.22 -59.85 -25.54
CA ILE A 175 12.82 -58.85 -24.65
C ILE A 175 11.78 -57.72 -24.56
N PRO A 176 11.17 -57.44 -23.40
CA PRO A 176 10.31 -56.28 -23.27
C PRO A 176 11.18 -55.03 -23.47
N LEU A 177 11.07 -54.42 -24.65
CA LEU A 177 11.59 -53.08 -24.85
C LEU A 177 10.73 -52.15 -23.99
N PRO A 178 11.32 -51.20 -23.24
CA PRO A 178 10.53 -50.20 -22.54
C PRO A 178 9.66 -49.46 -23.56
N SER A 179 8.34 -49.62 -23.45
CA SER A 179 7.38 -48.94 -24.32
C SER A 179 7.56 -47.44 -24.21
N LEU A 180 7.99 -46.79 -25.29
CA LEU A 180 7.88 -45.35 -25.43
C LEU A 180 6.42 -45.01 -25.79
N GLU A 181 5.47 -45.34 -24.91
CA GLU A 181 4.06 -45.02 -25.12
C GLU A 181 3.70 -43.65 -24.54
N LYS A 182 3.42 -42.76 -25.50
CA LYS A 182 2.57 -41.58 -25.39
C LYS A 182 1.39 -41.82 -24.46
N SER A 183 1.38 -41.07 -23.37
CA SER A 183 0.24 -40.83 -22.51
C SER A 183 -0.83 -40.01 -23.24
N GLN A 184 -1.89 -40.63 -23.78
CA GLN A 184 -3.21 -39.97 -23.89
C GLN A 184 -4.42 -40.93 -23.77
N SER A 185 -5.26 -40.58 -22.79
CA SER A 185 -6.72 -40.68 -22.70
C SER A 185 -7.45 -42.03 -22.60
N SER A 186 -8.04 -42.24 -21.41
CA SER A 186 -9.47 -42.56 -21.24
C SER A 186 -9.89 -42.09 -19.83
N THR A 187 -10.71 -41.05 -19.65
CA THR A 187 -12.19 -40.98 -19.74
C THR A 187 -12.81 -40.86 -18.33
N THR A 188 -13.45 -39.72 -18.07
CA THR A 188 -14.27 -39.21 -16.93
C THR A 188 -15.64 -39.94 -16.80
N PRO A 189 -16.63 -39.52 -15.94
CA PRO A 189 -16.76 -39.05 -14.53
C PRO A 189 -17.89 -39.88 -13.81
N PRO A 190 -18.82 -39.40 -12.90
CA PRO A 190 -18.89 -38.26 -11.95
C PRO A 190 -19.39 -38.63 -10.51
N MET A 191 -19.32 -37.69 -9.54
CA MET A 191 -20.48 -37.17 -8.75
C MET A 191 -20.06 -36.25 -7.59
N THR A 192 -20.56 -35.02 -7.64
CA THR A 192 -20.86 -34.08 -6.53
C THR A 192 -22.22 -34.52 -5.91
N PRO A 193 -22.68 -34.14 -4.67
CA PRO A 193 -22.47 -32.86 -3.98
C PRO A 193 -22.28 -32.89 -2.45
N SER A 194 -21.88 -31.77 -1.85
CA SER A 194 -22.57 -31.14 -0.71
C SER A 194 -21.73 -30.00 -0.10
N LEU A 195 -22.37 -28.85 0.08
CA LEU A 195 -21.91 -27.67 0.82
C LEU A 195 -21.61 -27.99 2.30
N PRO A 196 -20.76 -27.17 2.96
CA PRO A 196 -20.97 -26.79 4.35
C PRO A 196 -21.42 -25.32 4.46
N PRO A 197 -22.34 -24.98 5.38
CA PRO A 197 -22.54 -23.61 5.82
C PRO A 197 -21.61 -23.26 7.02
N THR A 198 -21.49 -21.96 7.24
CA THR A 198 -21.31 -21.30 8.55
C THR A 198 -19.88 -21.00 9.01
N LEU A 199 -19.55 -19.71 8.88
CA LEU A 199 -19.08 -18.79 9.93
C LEU A 199 -18.44 -19.44 11.18
N THR A 200 -17.19 -19.07 11.47
CA THR A 200 -16.81 -18.22 12.62
C THR A 200 -15.27 -18.18 12.73
N PRO A 201 -14.63 -17.00 12.77
CA PRO A 201 -13.23 -16.88 13.17
C PRO A 201 -13.10 -16.97 14.69
N ALA A 202 -12.11 -17.72 15.17
CA ALA A 202 -11.66 -17.68 16.55
C ALA A 202 -10.32 -16.94 16.65
N SER A 203 -10.14 -16.29 17.81
CA SER A 203 -9.00 -15.52 18.34
C SER A 203 -9.06 -13.99 18.12
N PRO A 204 -8.68 -13.13 19.09
CA PRO A 204 -7.99 -13.41 20.37
C PRO A 204 -8.64 -12.78 21.63
N SER A 205 -8.04 -13.08 22.79
CA SER A 205 -8.21 -12.49 24.12
C SER A 205 -8.06 -10.96 24.15
N THR A 206 -8.76 -10.25 25.06
CA THR A 206 -8.32 -8.99 25.73
C THR A 206 -9.29 -8.59 26.87
N GLU A 207 -8.72 -8.35 28.07
CA GLU A 207 -9.04 -7.38 29.18
C GLU A 207 -10.50 -7.17 29.64
N GLU A 208 -10.82 -7.33 30.94
CA GLU A 208 -10.66 -6.35 32.04
C GLU A 208 -11.41 -5.02 31.83
N GLY A 209 -12.32 -4.67 32.77
CA GLY A 209 -12.78 -3.29 32.96
C GLY A 209 -14.28 -3.10 33.22
N GLU A 210 -14.59 -2.84 34.50
CA GLU A 210 -15.78 -2.18 35.08
C GLU A 210 -17.18 -2.81 35.01
#